data_AF-A0A0A3W3T9-F1
#
_entry.id   AF-A0A0A3W3T9-F1
#
_cell.length_a   1.000
_cell.length_b   1.000
_cell.length_c   1.000
_cell.angle_alpha   90.00
_cell.angle_beta   90.00
_cell.angle_gamma   90.00
#
_symmetry.space_group_name_H-M   'P 1'
#
loop_
_entity.id
_entity.type
_entity.pdbx_description
1 polymer ?
#
loop_
_entity_poly.entity_id
_entity_poly.type
_entity_poly.pdbx_seq_one_letter_code
_entity_poly.pdbx_strand_id
1 'polypeptide(L)'
;MRFFEIKMSHNNFKLLKTIFLDLLIFNSQIHLENIQKYHQFNLLKSNLSNVENEWRYVFHNEELNKKLASFCAALKTYNKTKKAEVLESLEKISLDINDILSTHITNDVLDSEDFENEKILISELKEIQSNFVQQSDIKKALEKLHLITDEADSIELKLKGIEKDYENILAIFRDFKEKNAQLNEDIDKKSNEDIHGLYNKIYKLEIQIADKYRNWALGIFGVISFILIWKLFNVSLGFNKWGISFSIPSKAFGWEYFINVLVLVGLSTPAWYLTRESSKHRKVAYKAQSLGTELAAFPLYAREFKDEDRLELRKILADRFFGQELYNNSKVGSNSDNSLEQIKLLTEANKVLAESLKIKKITEAS
;
A
#
# COMPACT_ATOMS: atom_id res chain seq x y z
N MET A 1 -22.37 45.90 84.37
CA MET A 1 -21.20 45.04 84.08
C MET A 1 -21.47 44.03 82.96
N ARG A 2 -22.61 43.31 82.93
CA ARG A 2 -22.92 42.31 81.87
C ARG A 2 -22.84 42.74 80.39
N PHE A 3 -23.02 44.03 80.05
CA PHE A 3 -22.91 44.49 78.65
C PHE A 3 -21.47 44.57 78.10
N PHE A 4 -20.45 44.63 78.97
CA PHE A 4 -19.05 44.67 78.54
C PHE A 4 -18.49 43.25 78.28
N GLU A 5 -18.98 42.24 79.01
CA GLU A 5 -18.59 40.83 78.84
C GLU A 5 -19.07 40.25 77.50
N ILE A 6 -20.33 40.51 77.10
CA ILE A 6 -20.90 40.02 75.83
C ILE A 6 -20.15 40.58 74.60
N LYS A 7 -19.53 41.76 74.70
CA LYS A 7 -18.80 42.37 73.58
C LYS A 7 -17.39 41.79 73.40
N MET A 8 -16.79 41.26 74.47
CA MET A 8 -15.47 40.60 74.39
C MET A 8 -15.55 39.23 73.71
N SER A 9 -16.60 38.43 73.98
CA SER A 9 -16.74 37.10 73.40
C SER A 9 -16.81 37.12 71.87
N HIS A 10 -17.46 38.13 71.28
CA HIS A 10 -17.63 38.22 69.82
C HIS A 10 -16.32 38.51 69.05
N ASN A 11 -15.44 39.34 69.62
CA ASN A 11 -14.13 39.62 69.00
C ASN A 11 -13.22 38.39 69.00
N ASN A 12 -13.25 37.62 70.10
CA ASN A 12 -12.47 36.39 70.25
C ASN A 12 -12.93 35.33 69.25
N PHE A 13 -14.26 35.18 69.08
CA PHE A 13 -14.85 34.32 68.06
C PHE A 13 -14.33 34.62 66.65
N LYS A 14 -14.38 35.90 66.26
CA LYS A 14 -13.93 36.34 64.95
C LYS A 14 -12.43 36.10 64.76
N LEU A 15 -11.64 36.34 65.80
CA LEU A 15 -10.20 36.09 65.79
C LEU A 15 -9.89 34.61 65.60
N LEU A 16 -10.53 33.72 66.37
CA LEU A 16 -10.36 32.28 66.29
C LEU A 16 -10.74 31.72 64.92
N LYS A 17 -11.90 32.13 64.37
CA LYS A 17 -12.30 31.78 62.99
C LYS A 17 -11.25 32.19 61.96
N THR A 18 -10.69 33.39 62.13
CA THR A 18 -9.67 33.92 61.22
C THR A 18 -8.39 33.09 61.31
N ILE A 19 -7.93 32.78 62.53
CA ILE A 19 -6.75 31.94 62.76
C ILE A 19 -6.97 30.55 62.16
N PHE A 20 -8.13 29.94 62.41
CA PHE A 20 -8.48 28.64 61.86
C PHE A 20 -8.44 28.63 60.33
N LEU A 21 -9.08 29.62 59.69
CA LEU A 21 -9.06 29.76 58.24
C LEU A 21 -7.62 29.95 57.70
N ASP A 22 -6.82 30.80 58.34
CA ASP A 22 -5.44 31.05 57.95
C ASP A 22 -4.56 29.80 58.14
N LEU A 23 -4.84 28.96 59.15
CA LEU A 23 -4.19 27.67 59.36
C LEU A 23 -4.62 26.61 58.33
N LEU A 24 -5.88 26.60 57.89
CA LEU A 24 -6.33 25.75 56.78
C LEU A 24 -5.62 26.14 55.48
N ILE A 25 -5.53 27.44 55.19
CA ILE A 25 -4.76 27.97 54.04
C ILE A 25 -3.30 27.54 54.15
N PHE A 26 -2.69 27.65 55.33
CA PHE A 26 -1.32 27.22 55.57
C PHE A 26 -1.14 25.72 55.32
N ASN A 27 -2.06 24.87 55.81
CA ASN A 27 -2.02 23.41 55.63
C ASN A 27 -2.16 22.97 54.17
N SER A 28 -2.90 23.74 53.36
CA SER A 28 -3.09 23.42 51.94
C SER A 28 -1.85 23.65 51.07
N GLN A 29 -0.79 24.24 51.62
CA GLN A 29 0.42 24.60 50.87
C GLN A 29 1.49 23.51 50.98
N ILE A 30 2.06 23.13 49.84
CA ILE A 30 2.87 21.92 49.63
C ILE A 30 4.30 22.02 50.23
N HIS A 31 4.78 23.21 50.60
CA HIS A 31 6.16 23.40 51.08
C HIS A 31 6.27 23.30 52.61
N LEU A 32 6.13 22.08 53.16
CA LEU A 32 6.15 21.82 54.60
C LEU A 32 7.51 21.36 55.17
N GLU A 33 8.51 21.10 54.33
CA GLU A 33 9.77 20.45 54.77
C GLU A 33 10.54 21.26 55.84
N ASN A 34 10.49 22.60 55.76
CA ASN A 34 11.21 23.45 56.73
C ASN A 34 10.44 23.70 58.04
N ILE A 35 9.17 23.31 58.11
CA ILE A 35 8.29 23.64 59.25
C ILE A 35 8.48 22.68 60.43
N GLN A 36 9.02 21.49 60.19
CA GLN A 36 9.27 20.49 61.24
C GLN A 36 10.20 20.98 62.36
N LYS A 37 11.05 21.98 62.08
CA LYS A 37 11.99 22.56 63.06
C LYS A 37 11.32 23.43 64.12
N TYR A 38 10.08 23.87 63.90
CA TYR A 38 9.34 24.79 64.78
C TYR A 38 8.32 24.00 65.61
N HIS A 39 8.79 23.42 66.71
CA HIS A 39 8.02 22.46 67.50
C HIS A 39 6.79 23.10 68.16
N GLN A 40 6.97 24.29 68.74
CA GLN A 40 5.89 24.97 69.47
C GLN A 40 4.79 25.44 68.53
N PHE A 41 5.17 25.95 67.36
CA PHE A 41 4.25 26.29 66.30
C PHE A 41 3.47 25.06 65.83
N ASN A 42 4.14 23.93 65.62
CA ASN A 42 3.45 22.70 65.19
C ASN A 42 2.46 22.18 66.24
N LEU A 43 2.81 22.25 67.52
CA LEU A 43 1.92 21.88 68.62
C LEU A 43 0.70 22.80 68.69
N LEU A 44 0.92 24.11 68.66
CA LEU A 44 -0.17 25.08 68.69
C LEU A 44 -1.04 24.95 67.44
N LYS A 45 -0.42 24.74 66.28
CA LYS A 45 -1.11 24.51 65.02
C LYS A 45 -1.99 23.27 65.07
N SER A 46 -1.51 22.13 65.57
CA SER A 46 -2.34 20.91 65.67
C SER A 46 -3.54 21.14 66.58
N ASN A 47 -3.34 21.88 67.67
CA ASN A 47 -4.40 22.23 68.60
C ASN A 47 -5.43 23.17 67.96
N LEU A 48 -4.98 24.24 67.31
CA LEU A 48 -5.87 25.24 66.73
C LEU A 48 -6.50 24.80 65.40
N SER A 49 -5.96 23.79 64.71
CA SER A 49 -6.55 23.23 63.49
C SER A 49 -7.47 22.04 63.73
N ASN A 50 -7.48 21.48 64.94
CA ASN A 50 -8.43 20.46 65.32
C ASN A 50 -9.76 21.13 65.72
N VAL A 51 -10.80 20.88 64.93
CA VAL A 51 -12.15 21.43 65.19
C VAL A 51 -12.75 20.86 66.47
N GLU A 52 -12.34 19.67 66.90
CA GLU A 52 -12.84 18.99 68.10
C GLU A 52 -12.08 19.35 69.38
N ASN A 53 -11.17 20.34 69.31
CA ASN A 53 -10.38 20.72 70.47
C ASN A 53 -11.21 21.48 71.51
N GLU A 54 -10.71 21.52 72.75
CA GLU A 54 -11.41 22.18 73.86
C GLU A 54 -11.23 23.71 73.81
N TRP A 55 -12.09 24.41 73.08
CA TRP A 55 -11.97 25.85 72.83
C TRP A 55 -12.34 26.72 74.03
N ARG A 56 -13.04 26.14 75.02
CA ARG A 56 -13.55 26.83 76.20
C ARG A 56 -12.49 27.61 76.99
N TYR A 57 -11.24 27.14 77.02
CA TYR A 57 -10.15 27.83 77.75
C TYR A 57 -9.63 29.09 77.04
N VAL A 58 -10.08 29.38 75.81
CA VAL A 58 -9.56 30.49 75.01
C VAL A 58 -10.34 31.79 75.21
N PHE A 59 -11.57 31.72 75.71
CA PHE A 59 -12.49 32.87 75.67
C PHE A 59 -12.22 33.95 76.72
N HIS A 60 -11.67 33.62 77.89
CA HIS A 60 -11.63 34.52 79.06
C HIS A 60 -10.31 35.21 79.36
N ASN A 61 -9.23 34.85 78.67
CA ASN A 61 -7.92 35.41 78.97
C ASN A 61 -7.57 36.57 78.01
N GLU A 62 -7.58 37.81 78.51
CA GLU A 62 -7.23 39.01 77.73
C GLU A 62 -5.79 38.96 77.20
N GLU A 63 -4.85 38.44 77.98
CA GLU A 63 -3.44 38.28 77.59
C GLU A 63 -3.30 37.26 76.45
N LEU A 64 -3.98 36.12 76.55
CA LEU A 64 -4.06 35.11 75.51
C LEU A 64 -4.63 35.70 74.22
N ASN A 65 -5.69 36.49 74.30
CA ASN A 65 -6.30 37.13 73.13
C ASN A 65 -5.34 38.11 72.43
N LYS A 66 -4.53 38.88 73.17
CA LYS A 66 -3.48 39.74 72.59
C LYS A 66 -2.41 38.93 71.87
N LYS A 67 -2.00 37.79 72.45
CA LYS A 67 -1.03 36.88 71.82
C LYS A 67 -1.62 36.19 70.59
N LEU A 68 -2.86 35.73 70.64
CA LEU A 68 -3.59 35.17 69.49
C LEU A 68 -3.77 36.21 68.36
N ALA A 69 -4.01 37.48 68.70
CA ALA A 69 -4.05 38.55 67.70
C ALA A 69 -2.70 38.75 67.01
N SER A 70 -1.62 38.70 67.78
CA SER A 70 -0.24 38.79 67.28
C SER A 70 0.11 37.56 66.41
N PHE A 71 -0.31 36.37 66.84
CA PHE A 71 -0.20 35.13 66.10
C PHE A 71 -0.93 35.20 64.76
N CYS A 72 -2.18 35.66 64.76
CA CYS A 72 -2.99 35.87 63.57
C CYS A 72 -2.31 36.82 62.58
N ALA A 73 -1.78 37.95 63.06
CA ALA A 73 -1.06 38.90 62.21
C ALA A 73 0.22 38.31 61.59
N ALA A 74 1.00 37.56 62.38
CA ALA A 74 2.18 36.86 61.90
C ALA A 74 1.81 35.76 60.88
N LEU A 75 0.74 35.00 61.13
CA LEU A 75 0.27 33.94 60.26
C LEU A 75 -0.21 34.48 58.91
N LYS A 76 -0.96 35.59 58.90
CA LYS A 76 -1.33 36.31 57.68
C LYS A 76 -0.12 36.81 56.91
N THR A 77 0.86 37.37 57.62
CA THR A 77 2.11 37.84 57.02
C THR A 77 2.86 36.69 56.37
N TYR A 78 2.92 35.53 57.02
CA TYR A 78 3.52 34.34 56.45
C TYR A 78 2.74 33.86 55.23
N ASN A 79 1.41 33.74 55.33
CA ASN A 79 0.55 33.31 54.22
C ASN A 79 0.73 34.18 52.96
N LYS A 80 1.01 35.48 53.13
CA LYS A 80 1.29 36.40 52.02
C LYS A 80 2.74 36.36 51.52
N THR A 81 3.72 36.32 52.42
CA THR A 81 5.15 36.56 52.06
C THR A 81 5.97 35.29 51.89
N LYS A 82 5.56 34.17 52.48
CA LYS A 82 6.30 32.90 52.53
C LYS A 82 7.74 33.01 53.07
N LYS A 83 8.06 34.08 53.80
CA LYS A 83 9.41 34.30 54.35
C LYS A 83 9.66 33.46 55.59
N ALA A 84 10.83 32.82 55.66
CA ALA A 84 11.24 31.97 56.79
C ALA A 84 11.38 32.75 58.12
N GLU A 85 11.81 34.01 58.08
CA GLU A 85 11.91 34.89 59.27
C GLU A 85 10.60 34.99 60.05
N VAL A 86 9.46 34.91 59.36
CA VAL A 86 8.14 34.98 60.00
C VAL A 86 7.82 33.69 60.78
N LEU A 87 8.38 32.54 60.37
CA LEU A 87 8.22 31.28 61.12
C LEU A 87 8.94 31.33 62.47
N GLU A 88 10.10 31.99 62.55
CA GLU A 88 10.78 32.21 63.84
C GLU A 88 9.93 33.07 64.78
N SER A 89 9.26 34.09 64.24
CA SER A 89 8.31 34.89 65.03
C SER A 89 7.10 34.07 65.45
N LEU A 90 6.56 33.23 64.56
CA LEU A 90 5.43 32.35 64.88
C LEU A 90 5.81 31.34 65.98
N GLU A 91 7.01 30.77 65.95
CA GLU A 91 7.50 29.84 66.98
C GLU A 91 7.54 30.51 68.35
N LYS A 92 8.11 31.71 68.44
CA LYS A 92 8.18 32.47 69.69
C LYS A 92 6.79 32.80 70.23
N ILE A 93 5.89 33.28 69.37
CA ILE A 93 4.51 33.59 69.77
C ILE A 93 3.76 32.31 70.19
N SER A 94 4.03 31.18 69.54
CA SER A 94 3.39 29.90 69.86
C SER A 94 3.84 29.37 71.21
N LEU A 95 5.12 29.53 71.57
CA LEU A 95 5.65 29.22 72.89
C LEU A 95 4.91 30.02 73.97
N ASP A 96 4.80 31.35 73.80
CA ASP A 96 4.07 32.20 74.74
C ASP A 96 2.61 31.77 74.92
N ILE A 97 1.93 31.40 73.81
CA ILE A 97 0.53 30.96 73.84
C ILE A 97 0.40 29.62 74.57
N ASN A 98 1.27 28.65 74.29
CA ASN A 98 1.25 27.33 74.94
C ASN A 98 1.50 27.44 76.44
N ASP A 99 2.44 28.30 76.85
CA ASP A 99 2.73 28.57 78.26
C ASP A 99 1.48 29.14 78.96
N ILE A 100 0.82 30.14 78.36
CA ILE A 100 -0.43 30.72 78.90
C ILE A 100 -1.54 29.67 79.00
N LEU A 101 -1.76 28.88 77.94
CA LEU A 101 -2.79 27.83 77.94
C LEU A 101 -2.53 26.79 79.04
N SER A 102 -1.29 26.34 79.22
CA SER A 102 -0.95 25.34 80.23
C SER A 102 -1.23 25.80 81.67
N THR A 103 -1.05 27.09 81.96
CA THR A 103 -1.29 27.67 83.29
C THR A 103 -2.77 27.94 83.59
N HIS A 104 -3.57 28.20 82.55
CA HIS A 104 -5.00 28.50 82.70
C HIS A 104 -5.87 27.24 82.81
N ILE A 105 -5.53 26.18 82.07
CA ILE A 105 -6.23 24.89 82.13
C ILE A 105 -6.31 24.36 83.57
N THR A 106 -5.34 24.66 84.43
CA THR A 106 -5.31 24.17 85.82
C THR A 106 -6.10 25.00 86.82
N ASN A 107 -6.46 26.25 86.52
CA ASN A 107 -6.92 27.22 87.53
C ASN A 107 -8.30 27.83 87.25
N ASP A 108 -8.83 27.73 86.04
CA ASP A 108 -10.07 28.43 85.68
C ASP A 108 -11.34 27.67 86.08
N VAL A 109 -12.30 28.41 86.65
CA VAL A 109 -13.66 27.95 86.88
C VAL A 109 -14.48 28.24 85.62
N LEU A 110 -14.75 27.21 84.82
CA LEU A 110 -15.58 27.30 83.62
C LEU A 110 -17.06 27.45 83.98
N ASP A 111 -17.77 28.34 83.28
CA ASP A 111 -19.21 28.51 83.44
C ASP A 111 -20.01 27.85 82.30
N SER A 112 -21.34 27.88 82.40
CA SER A 112 -22.21 27.31 81.35
C SER A 112 -22.18 28.08 80.03
N GLU A 113 -21.82 29.36 80.05
CA GLU A 113 -21.75 30.20 78.85
C GLU A 113 -20.55 29.78 77.97
N ASP A 114 -19.46 29.33 78.59
CA ASP A 114 -18.29 28.80 77.89
C ASP A 114 -18.58 27.56 77.05
N PHE A 115 -19.37 26.64 77.59
CA PHE A 115 -19.75 25.43 76.87
C PHE A 115 -20.65 25.74 75.68
N GLU A 116 -21.57 26.70 75.82
CA GLU A 116 -22.42 27.12 74.69
C GLU A 116 -21.62 27.88 73.63
N ASN A 117 -20.71 28.76 74.04
CA ASN A 117 -19.79 29.47 73.13
C ASN A 117 -18.88 28.49 72.38
N GLU A 118 -18.32 27.49 73.07
CA GLU A 118 -17.54 26.42 72.46
C GLU A 118 -18.36 25.66 71.41
N LYS A 119 -19.59 25.26 71.75
CA LYS A 119 -20.47 24.52 70.84
C LYS A 119 -20.80 25.32 69.58
N ILE A 120 -21.08 26.61 69.72
CA ILE A 120 -21.32 27.51 68.58
C ILE A 120 -20.05 27.60 67.71
N LEU A 121 -18.87 27.79 68.33
CA LEU A 121 -17.61 27.91 67.62
C LEU A 121 -17.31 26.64 66.82
N ILE A 122 -17.42 25.48 67.46
CA ILE A 122 -17.22 24.17 66.82
C ILE A 122 -18.13 24.02 65.61
N SER A 123 -19.41 24.40 65.72
CA SER A 123 -20.35 24.28 64.59
C SER A 123 -19.93 25.14 63.38
N GLU A 124 -19.48 26.37 63.63
CA GLU A 124 -19.05 27.28 62.56
C GLU A 124 -17.67 26.90 62.00
N LEU A 125 -16.75 26.39 62.83
CA LEU A 125 -15.46 25.88 62.36
C LEU A 125 -15.64 24.63 61.49
N LYS A 126 -16.59 23.74 61.81
CA LYS A 126 -16.95 22.58 60.96
C LYS A 126 -17.47 23.05 59.60
N GLU A 127 -18.32 24.06 59.57
CA GLU A 127 -18.83 24.64 58.32
C GLU A 127 -17.69 25.25 57.48
N ILE A 128 -16.81 26.04 58.10
CA ILE A 128 -15.63 26.62 57.44
C ILE A 128 -14.73 25.52 56.87
N GLN A 129 -14.44 24.47 57.63
CA GLN A 129 -13.61 23.35 57.19
C GLN A 129 -14.24 22.63 55.99
N SER A 130 -15.56 22.36 56.05
CA SER A 130 -16.28 21.71 54.95
C SER A 130 -16.23 22.54 53.66
N ASN A 131 -16.50 23.84 53.77
CA ASN A 131 -16.46 24.77 52.64
C ASN A 131 -15.05 24.88 52.04
N PHE A 132 -14.02 24.91 52.89
CA PHE A 132 -12.63 24.97 52.44
C PHE A 132 -12.21 23.71 51.68
N VAL A 133 -12.57 22.53 52.19
CA VAL A 133 -12.30 21.24 51.52
C VAL A 133 -12.97 21.22 50.15
N GLN A 134 -14.26 21.57 50.07
CA GLN A 134 -15.01 21.65 48.81
C GLN A 134 -14.38 22.60 47.80
N GLN A 135 -13.97 23.81 48.22
CA GLN A 135 -13.28 24.75 47.33
C GLN A 135 -11.95 24.20 46.81
N SER A 136 -11.19 23.50 47.67
CA SER A 136 -9.93 22.88 47.27
C SER A 136 -10.15 21.79 46.21
N ASP A 137 -11.21 21.01 46.35
CA ASP A 137 -11.54 19.93 45.42
C ASP A 137 -12.06 20.49 44.09
N ILE A 138 -12.86 21.56 44.12
CA ILE A 138 -13.30 22.30 42.92
C ILE A 138 -12.09 22.86 42.18
N LYS A 139 -11.12 23.46 42.88
CA LYS A 139 -9.91 23.99 42.27
C LYS A 139 -9.08 22.89 41.59
N LYS A 140 -8.88 21.76 42.27
CA LYS A 140 -8.20 20.59 41.68
C LYS A 140 -8.95 20.04 40.47
N ALA A 141 -10.29 20.02 40.52
CA ALA A 141 -11.11 19.60 39.39
C ALA A 141 -10.98 20.55 38.19
N LEU A 142 -10.94 21.86 38.42
CA LEU A 142 -10.72 22.86 37.37
C LEU A 142 -9.32 22.74 36.75
N GLU A 143 -8.28 22.52 37.56
CA GLU A 143 -6.92 22.29 37.06
C GLU A 143 -6.85 21.04 36.17
N LYS A 144 -7.50 19.95 36.60
CA LYS A 144 -7.62 18.73 35.77
C LYS A 144 -8.41 18.98 34.49
N LEU A 145 -9.48 19.77 34.55
CA LEU A 145 -10.29 20.11 33.39
C LEU A 145 -9.48 20.92 32.37
N HIS A 146 -8.68 21.90 32.83
CA HIS A 146 -7.77 22.63 31.96
C HIS A 146 -6.76 21.71 31.26
N LEU A 147 -6.14 20.77 31.98
CA LEU A 147 -5.23 19.79 31.36
C LEU A 147 -5.93 18.93 30.31
N ILE A 148 -7.16 18.49 30.56
CA ILE A 148 -7.95 17.71 29.60
C ILE A 148 -8.28 18.55 28.35
N THR A 149 -8.60 19.84 28.52
CA THR A 149 -8.87 20.75 27.40
C THR A 149 -7.61 20.95 26.54
N ASP A 150 -6.46 21.18 27.16
CA ASP A 150 -5.19 21.34 26.46
C ASP A 150 -4.82 20.05 25.68
N GLU A 151 -5.06 18.88 26.28
CA GLU A 151 -4.88 17.58 25.61
C GLU A 151 -5.84 17.43 24.42
N ALA A 152 -7.11 17.82 24.57
CA ALA A 152 -8.10 17.76 23.49
C ALA A 152 -7.71 18.64 22.30
N ASP A 153 -7.24 19.86 22.54
CA ASP A 153 -6.74 20.77 21.50
C ASP A 153 -5.52 20.16 20.77
N SER A 154 -4.62 19.51 21.52
CA SER A 154 -3.47 18.81 20.93
C SER A 154 -3.87 17.63 20.04
N ILE A 155 -4.94 16.92 20.41
CA ILE A 155 -5.51 15.81 19.62
C ILE A 155 -6.14 16.35 18.34
N GLU A 156 -6.87 17.47 18.39
CA GLU A 156 -7.46 18.10 17.22
C GLU A 156 -6.39 18.52 16.19
N LEU A 157 -5.29 19.11 16.67
CA LEU A 157 -4.15 19.46 15.81
C LEU A 157 -3.52 18.23 15.15
N LYS A 158 -3.37 17.12 15.89
CA LYS A 158 -2.87 15.86 15.33
C LYS A 158 -3.81 15.27 14.29
N LEU A 159 -5.12 15.31 14.52
CA LEU A 159 -6.13 14.83 13.55
C LEU A 159 -6.07 15.62 12.24
N LYS A 160 -5.96 16.96 12.32
CA LYS A 160 -5.76 17.82 11.13
C LYS A 160 -4.47 17.47 10.37
N GLY A 161 -3.40 17.10 11.09
CA GLY A 161 -2.17 16.61 10.47
C GLY A 161 -2.37 15.30 9.70
N ILE A 162 -3.06 14.33 10.31
CA ILE A 162 -3.36 13.03 9.70
C ILE A 162 -4.23 13.18 8.45
N GLU A 163 -5.23 14.07 8.48
CA GLU A 163 -6.09 14.34 7.32
C GLU A 163 -5.28 14.84 6.12
N LYS A 164 -4.37 15.79 6.36
CA LYS A 164 -3.47 16.31 5.32
C LYS A 164 -2.54 15.22 4.76
N ASP A 165 -2.00 14.36 5.62
CA ASP A 165 -1.15 13.25 5.19
C ASP A 165 -1.93 12.24 4.34
N TYR A 166 -3.19 11.98 4.68
CA TYR A 166 -4.07 11.12 3.90
C TYR A 166 -4.35 11.68 2.51
N GLU A 167 -4.61 12.98 2.38
CA GLU A 167 -4.77 13.64 1.08
C GLU A 167 -3.50 13.53 0.22
N ASN A 168 -2.32 13.72 0.82
CA ASN A 168 -1.04 13.56 0.13
C ASN A 168 -0.85 12.12 -0.37
N ILE A 169 -1.19 11.12 0.45
CA ILE A 169 -1.12 9.70 0.06
C ILE A 169 -2.05 9.41 -1.11
N LEU A 170 -3.29 9.92 -1.09
CA LEU A 170 -4.23 9.76 -2.19
C LEU A 170 -3.71 10.39 -3.49
N ALA A 171 -3.10 11.56 -3.41
CA ALA A 171 -2.49 12.22 -4.56
C ALA A 171 -1.34 11.39 -5.15
N ILE A 172 -0.43 10.87 -4.30
CA ILE A 172 0.67 9.99 -4.71
C ILE A 172 0.13 8.71 -5.33
N PHE A 173 -0.90 8.10 -4.74
CA PHE A 173 -1.50 6.87 -5.27
C PHE A 173 -2.13 7.09 -6.64
N ARG A 174 -2.77 8.25 -6.85
CA ARG A 174 -3.32 8.62 -8.16
C ARG A 174 -2.22 8.80 -9.21
N ASP A 175 -1.14 9.52 -8.89
CA ASP A 175 0.02 9.69 -9.77
C ASP A 175 0.69 8.34 -10.09
N PHE A 176 0.84 7.47 -9.08
CA PHE A 176 1.37 6.12 -9.27
C PHE A 176 0.50 5.28 -10.20
N LYS A 177 -0.83 5.32 -10.04
CA LYS A 177 -1.76 4.59 -10.90
C LYS A 177 -1.68 5.09 -12.35
N GLU A 178 -1.57 6.39 -12.56
CA GLU A 178 -1.42 7.00 -13.88
C GLU A 178 -0.10 6.60 -14.54
N LYS A 179 1.02 6.72 -13.82
CA LYS A 179 2.34 6.30 -14.31
C LYS A 179 2.41 4.81 -14.62
N ASN A 180 1.78 3.97 -13.80
CA ASN A 180 1.72 2.54 -14.06
C ASN A 180 0.90 2.21 -15.31
N ALA A 181 -0.19 2.95 -15.56
CA ALA A 181 -0.96 2.81 -16.80
C ALA A 181 -0.13 3.23 -18.04
N GLN A 182 0.59 4.35 -17.95
CA GLN A 182 1.50 4.82 -19.01
C GLN A 182 2.63 3.79 -19.26
N LEU A 183 3.25 3.27 -18.21
CA LEU A 183 4.33 2.28 -18.33
C LEU A 183 3.84 0.98 -18.95
N ASN A 184 2.64 0.52 -18.63
CA ASN A 184 2.05 -0.64 -19.29
C ASN A 184 1.78 -0.38 -20.77
N GLU A 185 1.32 0.82 -21.14
CA GLU A 185 1.14 1.21 -22.54
C GLU A 185 2.47 1.26 -23.30
N ASP A 186 3.52 1.78 -22.68
CA ASP A 186 4.87 1.85 -23.27
C ASP A 186 5.51 0.47 -23.44
N ILE A 187 5.32 -0.43 -22.46
CA ILE A 187 5.74 -1.83 -22.56
C ILE A 187 5.01 -2.51 -23.72
N ASP A 188 3.69 -2.33 -23.84
CA ASP A 188 2.90 -2.90 -24.94
C ASP A 188 3.40 -2.40 -26.30
N LYS A 189 3.62 -1.08 -26.45
CA LYS A 189 4.14 -0.48 -27.69
C LYS A 189 5.50 -1.05 -28.06
N LYS A 190 6.45 -1.03 -27.13
CA LYS A 190 7.82 -1.51 -27.36
C LYS A 190 7.85 -3.01 -27.67
N SER A 191 7.07 -3.81 -26.94
CA SER A 191 6.95 -5.24 -27.19
C SER A 191 6.40 -5.53 -28.59
N ASN A 192 5.36 -4.79 -29.01
CA ASN A 192 4.79 -4.92 -30.36
C ASN A 192 5.77 -4.52 -31.46
N GLU A 193 6.51 -3.43 -31.28
CA GLU A 193 7.54 -2.98 -32.21
C GLU A 193 8.66 -4.02 -32.36
N ASP A 194 9.13 -4.58 -31.24
CA ASP A 194 10.19 -5.59 -31.22
C ASP A 194 9.73 -6.90 -31.88
N ILE A 195 8.51 -7.37 -31.57
CA ILE A 195 7.91 -8.56 -32.18
C ILE A 195 7.76 -8.37 -33.69
N HIS A 196 7.15 -7.26 -34.13
CA HIS A 196 6.98 -6.97 -35.54
C HIS A 196 8.34 -6.86 -36.27
N GLY A 197 9.32 -6.23 -35.64
CA GLY A 197 10.69 -6.13 -36.14
C GLY A 197 11.36 -7.49 -36.33
N LEU A 198 11.20 -8.41 -35.37
CA LEU A 198 11.76 -9.76 -35.43
C LEU A 198 11.15 -10.58 -36.59
N TYR A 199 9.82 -10.63 -36.68
CA TYR A 199 9.14 -11.39 -37.73
C TYR A 199 9.37 -10.81 -39.13
N ASN A 200 9.46 -9.48 -39.25
CA ASN A 200 9.81 -8.85 -40.54
C ASN A 200 11.26 -9.18 -40.96
N LYS A 201 12.20 -9.30 -40.02
CA LYS A 201 13.57 -9.78 -40.31
C LYS A 201 13.54 -11.23 -40.81
N ILE A 202 12.78 -12.11 -40.15
CA ILE A 202 12.61 -13.51 -40.58
C ILE A 202 12.01 -13.57 -41.99
N TYR A 203 10.93 -12.82 -42.25
CA TYR A 203 10.30 -12.73 -43.57
C TYR A 203 11.31 -12.32 -44.65
N LYS A 204 12.07 -11.23 -44.42
CA LYS A 204 13.05 -10.74 -45.39
C LYS A 204 14.15 -11.76 -45.68
N LEU A 205 14.66 -12.44 -44.65
CA LEU A 205 15.68 -13.47 -44.80
C LEU A 205 15.14 -14.67 -45.61
N GLU A 206 13.95 -15.16 -45.28
CA GLU A 206 13.33 -16.30 -45.96
C GLU A 206 13.00 -16.00 -47.43
N ILE A 207 12.49 -14.81 -47.75
CA ILE A 207 12.27 -14.38 -49.14
C ILE A 207 13.60 -14.30 -49.91
N GLN A 208 14.64 -13.72 -49.32
CA GLN A 208 15.96 -13.66 -49.96
C GLN A 208 16.52 -15.05 -50.25
N ILE A 209 16.38 -15.99 -49.31
CA ILE A 209 16.79 -17.40 -49.50
C ILE A 209 15.97 -18.03 -50.63
N ALA A 210 14.65 -17.87 -50.62
CA ALA A 210 13.79 -18.41 -51.66
C ALA A 210 14.12 -17.86 -53.06
N ASP A 211 14.44 -16.58 -53.17
CA ASP A 211 14.81 -15.95 -54.44
C ASP A 211 16.17 -16.43 -54.94
N LYS A 212 17.15 -16.68 -54.05
CA LYS A 212 18.41 -17.35 -54.41
C LYS A 212 18.15 -18.74 -54.98
N TYR A 213 17.33 -19.57 -54.32
CA TYR A 213 16.96 -20.90 -54.81
C TYR A 213 16.25 -20.85 -56.17
N ARG A 214 15.33 -19.89 -56.35
CA ARG A 214 14.65 -19.66 -57.62
C ARG A 214 15.61 -19.27 -58.73
N ASN A 215 16.53 -18.35 -58.46
CA ASN A 215 17.52 -17.90 -59.44
C ASN A 215 18.47 -19.03 -59.84
N TRP A 216 18.86 -19.89 -58.89
CA TRP A 216 19.65 -21.09 -59.18
C TRP A 216 18.87 -22.09 -60.05
N ALA A 217 17.60 -22.35 -59.72
CA ALA A 217 16.74 -23.21 -60.52
C ALA A 217 16.56 -22.67 -61.96
N LEU A 218 16.31 -21.36 -62.11
CA LEU A 218 16.23 -20.68 -63.41
C LEU A 218 17.54 -20.79 -64.19
N GLY A 219 18.69 -20.70 -63.51
CA GLY A 219 20.00 -20.93 -64.13
C GLY A 219 20.12 -22.34 -64.72
N ILE A 220 19.75 -23.37 -63.95
CA ILE A 220 19.78 -24.77 -64.43
C ILE A 220 18.79 -24.97 -65.59
N PHE A 221 17.56 -24.46 -65.48
CA PHE A 221 16.59 -24.53 -66.58
C PHE A 221 17.04 -23.77 -67.82
N GLY A 222 17.74 -22.65 -67.65
CA GLY A 222 18.36 -21.89 -68.75
C GLY A 222 19.44 -22.70 -69.48
N VAL A 223 20.31 -23.37 -68.73
CA VAL A 223 21.34 -24.28 -69.29
C VAL A 223 20.69 -25.45 -70.04
N ILE A 224 19.68 -26.10 -69.44
CA ILE A 224 18.94 -27.21 -70.09
C ILE A 224 18.28 -26.71 -71.39
N SER A 225 17.61 -25.55 -71.33
CA SER A 225 16.94 -24.94 -72.50
C SER A 225 17.94 -24.59 -73.59
N PHE A 226 19.10 -24.02 -73.23
CA PHE A 226 20.17 -23.72 -74.17
C PHE A 226 20.73 -24.98 -74.84
N ILE A 227 20.97 -26.06 -74.08
CA ILE A 227 21.43 -27.34 -74.63
C ILE A 227 20.40 -27.92 -75.61
N LEU A 228 19.10 -27.86 -75.27
CA LEU A 228 18.02 -28.33 -76.14
C LEU A 228 17.94 -27.50 -77.43
N ILE A 229 17.98 -26.18 -77.33
CA ILE A 229 17.97 -25.27 -78.49
C ILE A 229 19.21 -25.52 -79.37
N TRP A 230 20.40 -25.60 -78.77
CA TRP A 230 21.66 -25.85 -79.48
C TRP A 230 21.65 -27.19 -80.25
N LYS A 231 21.06 -28.23 -79.65
CA LYS A 231 20.90 -29.54 -80.31
C LYS A 231 19.88 -29.48 -81.45
N LEU A 232 18.75 -28.79 -81.27
CA LEU A 232 17.78 -28.58 -82.34
C LEU A 232 18.40 -27.81 -83.52
N PHE A 233 19.21 -26.78 -83.25
CA PHE A 233 19.93 -26.03 -84.28
C PHE A 233 20.96 -26.89 -85.04
N ASN A 234 21.76 -27.71 -84.34
CA ASN A 234 22.72 -28.62 -84.98
C ASN A 234 22.06 -29.71 -85.84
N VAL A 235 20.85 -30.14 -85.49
CA VAL A 235 20.07 -31.09 -86.30
C VAL A 235 19.44 -30.42 -87.54
N SER A 236 19.25 -29.09 -87.52
CA SER A 236 18.48 -28.37 -88.53
C SER A 236 19.30 -27.69 -89.64
N LEU A 237 20.61 -27.50 -89.50
CA LEU A 237 21.43 -26.74 -90.46
C LEU A 237 22.54 -27.59 -91.09
N GLY A 238 22.14 -28.48 -92.00
CA GLY A 238 23.05 -29.00 -93.02
C GLY A 238 23.21 -27.96 -94.15
N PHE A 239 24.31 -27.21 -94.16
CA PHE A 239 24.61 -26.30 -95.27
C PHE A 239 25.16 -27.10 -96.47
N ASN A 240 24.26 -27.54 -97.36
CA ASN A 240 24.67 -27.87 -98.73
C ASN A 240 24.63 -26.58 -99.58
N LYS A 241 25.55 -26.49 -100.56
CA LYS A 241 25.83 -25.29 -101.38
C LYS A 241 24.65 -24.65 -102.14
N TRP A 242 23.42 -25.16 -102.02
CA TRP A 242 22.26 -24.75 -102.82
C TRP A 242 20.92 -24.66 -102.05
N GLY A 243 20.94 -24.38 -100.75
CA GLY A 243 19.74 -24.08 -99.96
C GLY A 243 19.56 -24.96 -98.71
N ILE A 244 18.70 -24.50 -97.79
CA ILE A 244 18.44 -25.14 -96.49
C ILE A 244 17.64 -26.44 -96.72
N SER A 245 18.29 -27.60 -96.60
CA SER A 245 17.58 -28.88 -96.57
C SER A 245 17.37 -29.34 -95.12
N PHE A 246 16.13 -29.47 -94.69
CA PHE A 246 15.77 -30.16 -93.45
C PHE A 246 15.92 -31.68 -93.66
N SER A 247 17.09 -32.23 -93.36
CA SER A 247 17.26 -33.68 -93.27
C SER A 247 17.08 -34.10 -91.81
N ILE A 248 16.00 -34.81 -91.50
CA ILE A 248 15.88 -35.55 -90.24
C ILE A 248 16.98 -36.62 -90.28
N PRO A 249 17.99 -36.60 -89.40
CA PRO A 249 19.02 -37.63 -89.43
C PRO A 249 18.35 -38.97 -89.11
N SER A 250 18.28 -39.85 -90.11
CA SER A 250 17.82 -41.24 -89.96
C SER A 250 18.82 -42.11 -89.18
N LYS A 251 19.71 -41.50 -88.37
CA LYS A 251 20.58 -42.23 -87.46
C LYS A 251 19.71 -42.81 -86.35
N ALA A 252 19.59 -44.12 -86.38
CA ALA A 252 18.97 -44.95 -85.35
C ALA A 252 19.33 -44.45 -83.94
N PHE A 253 18.37 -44.56 -83.01
CA PHE A 253 18.54 -44.32 -81.58
C PHE A 253 19.85 -44.95 -81.05
N GLY A 254 20.93 -44.18 -81.08
CA GLY A 254 22.24 -44.61 -80.63
C GLY A 254 22.40 -44.39 -79.12
N TRP A 255 23.41 -45.02 -78.55
CA TRP A 255 23.81 -44.87 -77.14
C TRP A 255 23.97 -43.40 -76.70
N GLU A 256 24.34 -42.52 -77.64
CA GLU A 256 24.44 -41.07 -77.44
C GLU A 256 23.11 -40.41 -77.04
N TYR A 257 21.97 -40.86 -77.57
CA TYR A 257 20.65 -40.32 -77.19
C TYR A 257 20.29 -40.70 -75.74
N PHE A 258 20.62 -41.92 -75.33
CA PHE A 258 20.39 -42.40 -73.97
C PHE A 258 21.20 -41.60 -72.94
N ILE A 259 22.50 -41.38 -73.19
CA ILE A 259 23.35 -40.53 -72.33
C ILE A 259 22.77 -39.12 -72.21
N ASN A 260 22.28 -38.56 -73.32
CA ASN A 260 21.69 -37.22 -73.34
C ASN A 260 20.41 -37.11 -72.52
N VAL A 261 19.53 -38.12 -72.60
CA VAL A 261 18.31 -38.17 -71.77
C VAL A 261 18.69 -38.33 -70.29
N LEU A 262 19.66 -39.18 -69.98
CA LEU A 262 20.13 -39.40 -68.62
C LEU A 262 20.74 -38.14 -67.99
N VAL A 263 21.52 -37.37 -68.77
CA VAL A 263 22.05 -36.06 -68.36
C VAL A 263 20.92 -35.05 -68.13
N LEU A 264 19.89 -35.02 -68.99
CA LEU A 264 18.76 -34.10 -68.88
C LEU A 264 17.87 -34.41 -67.67
N VAL A 265 17.63 -35.69 -67.38
CA VAL A 265 16.93 -36.16 -66.17
C VAL A 265 17.79 -35.88 -64.92
N GLY A 266 19.11 -36.12 -65.00
CA GLY A 266 20.07 -35.85 -63.95
C GLY A 266 20.15 -34.36 -63.58
N LEU A 267 20.03 -33.45 -64.54
CA LEU A 267 19.98 -32.00 -64.33
C LEU A 267 18.59 -31.48 -63.92
N SER A 268 17.51 -32.12 -64.37
CA SER A 268 16.14 -31.72 -64.01
C SER A 268 15.80 -32.02 -62.55
N THR A 269 16.35 -33.11 -61.98
CA THR A 269 16.11 -33.50 -60.58
C THR A 269 16.56 -32.44 -59.56
N PRO A 270 17.80 -31.92 -59.58
CA PRO A 270 18.21 -30.84 -58.69
C PRO A 270 17.46 -29.53 -58.97
N ALA A 271 17.12 -29.20 -60.23
CA ALA A 271 16.31 -28.01 -60.53
C ALA A 271 14.90 -28.08 -59.91
N TRP A 272 14.28 -29.25 -59.95
CA TRP A 272 12.99 -29.50 -59.30
C TRP A 272 13.09 -29.39 -57.77
N TYR A 273 14.15 -29.95 -57.18
CA TYR A 273 14.42 -29.83 -55.74
C TYR A 273 14.58 -28.36 -55.30
N LEU A 274 15.39 -27.57 -56.03
CA LEU A 274 15.59 -26.14 -55.72
C LEU A 274 14.29 -25.34 -55.86
N THR A 275 13.44 -25.69 -56.83
CA THR A 275 12.11 -25.07 -56.99
C THR A 275 11.19 -25.41 -55.82
N ARG A 276 11.20 -26.68 -55.37
CA ARG A 276 10.44 -27.13 -54.20
C ARG A 276 10.90 -26.45 -52.92
N GLU A 277 12.20 -26.32 -52.72
CA GLU A 277 12.77 -25.66 -51.54
C GLU A 277 12.51 -24.14 -51.55
N SER A 278 12.58 -23.49 -52.72
CA SER A 278 12.15 -22.08 -52.89
C SER A 278 10.69 -21.88 -52.47
N SER A 279 9.78 -22.76 -52.90
CA SER A 279 8.36 -22.70 -52.50
C SER A 279 8.18 -22.88 -50.99
N LYS A 280 8.95 -23.78 -50.37
CA LYS A 280 8.93 -24.01 -48.92
C LYS A 280 9.36 -22.76 -48.15
N HIS A 281 10.49 -22.15 -48.50
CA HIS A 281 10.96 -20.91 -47.86
C HIS A 281 9.95 -19.76 -48.01
N ARG A 282 9.28 -19.62 -49.17
CA ARG A 282 8.20 -18.62 -49.34
C ARG A 282 7.00 -18.88 -48.42
N LYS A 283 6.60 -20.15 -48.25
CA LYS A 283 5.52 -20.50 -47.32
C LYS A 283 5.88 -20.16 -45.88
N VAL A 284 7.11 -20.44 -45.46
CA VAL A 284 7.62 -20.07 -44.13
C VAL A 284 7.64 -18.55 -43.97
N ALA A 285 8.09 -17.81 -44.99
CA ALA A 285 8.07 -16.35 -44.97
C ALA A 285 6.66 -15.79 -44.76
N TYR A 286 5.68 -16.23 -45.56
CA TYR A 286 4.30 -15.75 -45.41
C TYR A 286 3.68 -16.13 -44.06
N LYS A 287 3.99 -17.33 -43.54
CA LYS A 287 3.57 -17.73 -42.20
C LYS A 287 4.17 -16.80 -41.15
N ALA A 288 5.48 -16.52 -41.21
CA ALA A 288 6.15 -15.60 -40.30
C ALA A 288 5.58 -14.17 -40.38
N GLN A 289 5.22 -13.69 -41.58
CA GLN A 289 4.59 -12.39 -41.75
C GLN A 289 3.19 -12.33 -41.13
N SER A 290 2.34 -13.34 -41.40
CA SER A 290 0.99 -13.44 -40.81
C SER A 290 1.06 -13.49 -39.29
N LEU A 291 1.93 -14.35 -38.75
CA LEU A 291 2.15 -14.48 -37.31
C LEU A 291 2.65 -13.18 -36.68
N GLY A 292 3.59 -12.49 -37.32
CA GLY A 292 4.09 -11.19 -36.86
C GLY A 292 2.98 -10.14 -36.80
N THR A 293 2.09 -10.10 -37.79
CA THR A 293 0.95 -9.17 -37.80
C THR A 293 -0.14 -9.56 -36.79
N GLU A 294 -0.42 -10.85 -36.63
CA GLU A 294 -1.39 -11.36 -35.66
C GLU A 294 -0.94 -11.09 -34.22
N LEU A 295 0.35 -11.34 -33.92
CA LEU A 295 0.93 -11.06 -32.60
C LEU A 295 1.01 -9.56 -32.31
N ALA A 296 1.32 -8.73 -33.30
CA ALA A 296 1.33 -7.27 -33.14
C ALA A 296 -0.07 -6.69 -32.92
N ALA A 297 -1.11 -7.30 -33.52
CA ALA A 297 -2.49 -6.89 -33.31
C ALA A 297 -3.08 -7.44 -31.99
N PHE A 298 -2.51 -8.49 -31.42
CA PHE A 298 -3.10 -9.19 -30.28
C PHE A 298 -3.27 -8.33 -29.01
N PRO A 299 -2.29 -7.52 -28.56
CA PRO A 299 -2.46 -6.71 -27.35
C PRO A 299 -3.60 -5.69 -27.44
N LEU A 300 -3.92 -5.20 -28.65
CA LEU A 300 -5.07 -4.32 -28.89
C LEU A 300 -6.38 -5.07 -28.62
N TYR A 301 -6.53 -6.28 -29.14
CA TYR A 301 -7.71 -7.11 -28.90
C TYR A 301 -7.82 -7.59 -27.45
N ALA A 302 -6.70 -7.97 -26.82
CA ALA A 302 -6.68 -8.44 -25.44
C ALA A 302 -7.10 -7.34 -24.44
N ARG A 303 -6.93 -6.05 -24.78
CA ARG A 303 -7.27 -4.92 -23.91
C ARG A 303 -8.78 -4.78 -23.69
N GLU A 304 -9.62 -5.26 -24.60
CA GLU A 304 -11.09 -5.15 -24.49
C GLU A 304 -11.70 -6.18 -23.54
N PHE A 305 -10.96 -7.23 -23.18
CA PHE A 305 -11.44 -8.32 -22.31
C PHE A 305 -11.18 -8.03 -20.82
N LYS A 306 -11.95 -8.68 -19.94
CA LYS A 306 -11.72 -8.68 -18.48
C LYS A 306 -10.47 -9.52 -18.15
N ASP A 307 -9.86 -9.28 -16.99
CA ASP A 307 -8.57 -9.88 -16.62
C ASP A 307 -8.59 -11.43 -16.57
N GLU A 308 -9.73 -12.04 -16.24
CA GLU A 308 -9.92 -13.50 -16.25
C GLU A 308 -9.88 -14.06 -17.68
N ASP A 309 -10.66 -13.45 -18.59
CA ASP A 309 -10.72 -13.85 -20.02
C ASP A 309 -9.39 -13.59 -20.75
N ARG A 310 -8.65 -12.55 -20.34
CA ARG A 310 -7.30 -12.26 -20.87
C ARG A 310 -6.32 -13.39 -20.62
N LEU A 311 -6.40 -14.04 -19.46
CA LEU A 311 -5.50 -15.13 -19.10
C LEU A 311 -5.82 -16.40 -19.89
N GLU A 312 -7.10 -16.69 -20.10
CA GLU A 312 -7.55 -17.78 -20.95
C GLU A 312 -7.15 -17.57 -22.42
N LEU A 313 -7.34 -16.35 -22.94
CA LEU A 313 -6.90 -15.98 -24.30
C LEU A 313 -5.39 -16.12 -24.47
N ARG A 314 -4.58 -15.66 -23.51
CA ARG A 314 -3.11 -15.85 -23.54
C ARG A 314 -2.73 -17.33 -23.57
N LYS A 315 -3.44 -18.19 -22.82
CA LYS A 315 -3.19 -19.64 -22.79
C LYS A 315 -3.50 -20.29 -24.14
N ILE A 316 -4.65 -19.98 -24.72
CA ILE A 316 -5.06 -20.49 -26.04
C ILE A 316 -4.08 -20.05 -27.14
N LEU A 317 -3.64 -18.79 -27.11
CA LEU A 317 -2.73 -18.26 -28.11
C LEU A 317 -1.30 -18.75 -27.91
N ALA A 318 -0.85 -18.93 -26.68
CA ALA A 318 0.44 -19.55 -26.42
C ALA A 318 0.50 -20.97 -27.03
N ASP A 319 -0.56 -21.75 -26.86
CA ASP A 319 -0.64 -23.09 -27.45
C ASP A 319 -0.67 -23.04 -28.99
N ARG A 320 -1.44 -22.11 -29.57
CA ARG A 320 -1.54 -21.93 -31.04
C ARG A 320 -0.24 -21.44 -31.68
N PHE A 321 0.47 -20.50 -31.05
CA PHE A 321 1.65 -19.84 -31.64
C PHE A 321 2.96 -20.54 -31.31
N PHE A 322 3.11 -21.08 -30.10
CA PHE A 322 4.34 -21.79 -29.70
C PHE A 322 4.26 -23.30 -29.92
N GLY A 323 3.06 -23.87 -30.08
CA GLY A 323 2.87 -25.28 -30.45
C GLY A 323 3.03 -25.58 -31.95
N GLN A 324 3.02 -24.56 -32.82
CA GLN A 324 3.17 -24.72 -34.27
C GLN A 324 4.58 -24.38 -34.75
N GLU A 325 5.43 -25.39 -34.87
CA GLU A 325 6.76 -25.24 -35.48
C GLU A 325 6.67 -24.63 -36.90
N LEU A 326 7.46 -23.58 -37.17
CA LEU A 326 7.48 -22.86 -38.46
C LEU A 326 7.87 -23.75 -39.65
N TYR A 327 8.63 -24.82 -39.40
CA TYR A 327 9.16 -25.74 -40.40
C TYR A 327 8.37 -27.04 -40.51
N ASN A 328 7.46 -27.29 -39.58
CA ASN A 328 6.77 -28.57 -39.54
C ASN A 328 5.52 -28.48 -40.41
N ASN A 329 5.63 -29.07 -41.59
CA ASN A 329 4.49 -29.38 -42.45
C ASN A 329 3.77 -30.64 -41.92
N SER A 330 3.75 -30.83 -40.60
CA SER A 330 3.01 -31.87 -39.93
C SER A 330 1.54 -31.45 -39.97
N LYS A 331 0.82 -31.97 -40.97
CA LYS A 331 -0.44 -32.73 -40.88
C LYS A 331 -1.29 -32.68 -39.59
N VAL A 332 -1.25 -31.62 -38.80
CA VAL A 332 -1.94 -31.49 -37.52
C VAL A 332 -2.39 -30.03 -37.40
N GLY A 333 -3.66 -29.79 -37.70
CA GLY A 333 -4.32 -28.52 -37.37
C GLY A 333 -4.89 -27.70 -38.54
N SER A 334 -5.51 -28.33 -39.55
CA SER A 334 -6.68 -27.81 -40.30
C SER A 334 -6.84 -28.52 -41.67
N ASN A 335 -7.41 -29.74 -41.67
CA ASN A 335 -7.99 -30.49 -42.82
C ASN A 335 -7.87 -32.03 -42.68
N SER A 336 -7.76 -32.58 -41.47
CA SER A 336 -7.73 -34.05 -41.29
C SER A 336 -9.03 -34.71 -41.76
N ASP A 337 -10.19 -34.06 -41.59
CA ASP A 337 -11.48 -34.62 -42.00
C ASP A 337 -11.66 -34.62 -43.53
N ASN A 338 -11.26 -33.54 -44.22
CA ASN A 338 -11.33 -33.47 -45.68
C ASN A 338 -10.41 -34.48 -46.37
N SER A 339 -9.24 -34.79 -45.80
CA SER A 339 -8.32 -35.77 -46.42
C SER A 339 -8.79 -37.22 -46.22
N LEU A 340 -9.44 -37.52 -45.09
CA LEU A 340 -9.98 -38.84 -44.79
C LEU A 340 -11.25 -39.08 -45.61
N GLU A 341 -12.11 -38.08 -45.76
CA GLU A 341 -13.25 -38.12 -46.69
C GLU A 341 -12.81 -38.24 -48.14
N GLN A 342 -11.77 -37.54 -48.58
CA GLN A 342 -11.23 -37.70 -49.95
C GLN A 342 -10.63 -39.08 -50.18
N ILE A 343 -9.93 -39.66 -49.20
CA ILE A 343 -9.41 -41.04 -49.31
C ILE A 343 -10.57 -42.05 -49.32
N LYS A 344 -11.62 -41.82 -48.53
CA LYS A 344 -12.83 -42.66 -48.52
C LYS A 344 -13.58 -42.58 -49.85
N LEU A 345 -13.75 -41.38 -50.40
CA LEU A 345 -14.34 -41.14 -51.72
C LEU A 345 -13.51 -41.75 -52.85
N LEU A 346 -12.18 -41.65 -52.81
CA LEU A 346 -11.30 -42.31 -53.79
C LEU A 346 -11.36 -43.84 -53.68
N THR A 347 -11.49 -44.37 -52.46
CA THR A 347 -11.62 -45.82 -52.23
C THR A 347 -12.98 -46.33 -52.70
N GLU A 348 -14.04 -45.57 -52.45
CA GLU A 348 -15.40 -45.88 -52.91
C GLU A 348 -15.52 -45.76 -54.44
N ALA A 349 -14.93 -44.73 -55.04
CA ALA A 349 -14.86 -44.58 -56.50
C ALA A 349 -14.07 -45.72 -57.17
N ASN A 350 -12.94 -46.14 -56.59
CA ASN A 350 -12.18 -47.31 -57.08
C ASN A 350 -12.96 -48.62 -56.92
N LYS A 351 -13.74 -48.77 -55.84
CA LYS A 351 -14.62 -49.93 -55.64
C LYS A 351 -15.74 -49.98 -56.67
N VAL A 352 -16.40 -48.86 -56.95
CA VAL A 352 -17.45 -48.74 -57.98
C VAL A 352 -16.88 -48.98 -59.39
N LEU A 353 -15.66 -48.51 -59.67
CA LEU A 353 -14.96 -48.82 -60.92
C LEU A 353 -14.63 -50.31 -61.04
N ALA A 354 -14.19 -50.97 -59.96
CA ALA A 354 -13.91 -52.40 -59.96
C ALA A 354 -15.19 -53.24 -60.14
N GLU A 355 -16.31 -52.83 -59.52
CA GLU A 355 -17.62 -53.49 -59.67
C GLU A 355 -18.19 -53.29 -61.08
N SER A 356 -18.10 -52.08 -61.65
CA SER A 356 -18.54 -51.83 -63.04
C SER A 356 -17.69 -52.58 -64.08
N LEU A 357 -16.39 -52.75 -63.85
CA LEU A 357 -15.54 -53.60 -64.70
C LEU A 357 -15.88 -55.09 -64.58
N LYS A 358 -16.30 -55.57 -63.39
CA LYS A 358 -16.81 -56.93 -63.21
C LYS A 358 -18.15 -57.13 -63.92
N ILE A 359 -19.08 -56.18 -63.79
CA ILE A 359 -20.38 -56.23 -64.48
C ILE A 359 -20.16 -56.22 -65.99
N LYS A 360 -19.27 -55.35 -66.50
CA LYS A 360 -18.93 -55.31 -67.94
C LYS A 360 -18.38 -56.64 -68.47
N LYS A 361 -17.51 -57.31 -67.70
CA LYS A 361 -17.01 -58.65 -68.06
C LYS A 361 -18.09 -59.74 -68.03
N ILE A 362 -19.09 -59.62 -67.16
CA ILE A 362 -20.21 -60.57 -67.10
C ILE A 362 -21.16 -60.32 -68.28
N THR A 363 -21.38 -59.07 -68.69
CA THR A 363 -22.21 -58.74 -69.86
C THR A 363 -21.53 -58.99 -71.22
N GLU A 364 -20.20 -59.06 -71.28
CA GLU A 364 -19.46 -59.45 -72.50
C GLU A 364 -19.26 -60.97 -72.62
N ALA A 365 -19.58 -61.74 -71.57
CA ALA A 365 -19.44 -63.20 -71.52
C ALA A 365 -20.79 -63.95 -71.55
N SER A 366 -21.90 -63.23 -71.63
CA SER A 366 -23.26 -63.75 -71.84
C SER A 366 -23.80 -63.26 -73.17
#